data_AF-A0A960NSP3-F1
#
_entry.id   AF-A0A960NSP3-F1
#
_cell.length_a   1.000
_cell.length_b   1.000
_cell.length_c   1.000
_cell.angle_alpha   90.00
_cell.angle_beta   90.00
_cell.angle_gamma   90.00
#
_symmetry.space_group_name_H-M   'P 1'
#
loop_
_entity.id
_entity.type
_entity.pdbx_description
1 polymer ?
#
loop_
_entity_poly.entity_id
_entity_poly.type
_entity_poly.pdbx_seq_one_letter_code
_entity_poly.pdbx_strand_id
1 'polypeptide(L)'
;LAWQCIYGTDAEPRAARTAKMNMIMHGDGHGGIHYHDGLLDINGIFNGRFDLVLTNPPFGSNVGSDQKVGGSDETRVPTDAAYLQRCKERGYGAPWEGSHNRLLQAAKEKTSILDLFEIGKGKNNRPTELIFVERCLNLLKPGGRMGIVLPDGNLNNPSLAWLRRWAEGRAKLLAVVSLPEETFRSSNTTVKASLVFLSKFTDAEVAQWEAAWAQAHAELDARFDDQRNATHSEYSPRIVSGDDADAARLLAELAALGLQRALLPWRRGEAPAYPRQAMPTTQSKPVWLGEVAKEHKTAAAELKKQATAALSAVQKRSDALLSELKTRYKAIDEAHTAALWARVRDLFDYPVFIAAPKTVGITSTGETGDGVASELPVLLRAYRDFETWVEHGGQPEATPNFQVPSAA
;
A
#
# COMPACT_ATOMS: atom_id res chain seq x y z
N LEU A 1 0.76 1.45 -36.42
CA LEU A 1 0.88 2.93 -36.39
C LEU A 1 0.95 3.38 -34.93
N ALA A 2 1.76 4.38 -34.59
CA ALA A 2 2.03 4.78 -33.19
C ALA A 2 0.76 5.10 -32.37
N TRP A 3 -0.31 5.59 -33.00
CA TRP A 3 -1.61 5.82 -32.34
C TRP A 3 -2.29 4.57 -31.75
N GLN A 4 -1.85 3.36 -32.13
CA GLN A 4 -2.30 2.09 -31.54
C GLN A 4 -1.43 1.62 -30.36
N CYS A 5 -0.25 2.22 -30.17
CA CYS A 5 0.77 1.77 -29.21
C CYS A 5 1.04 2.81 -28.11
N ILE A 6 0.86 4.11 -28.40
CA ILE A 6 1.16 5.20 -27.48
C ILE A 6 -0.15 5.86 -27.02
N TYR A 7 -0.31 5.94 -25.70
CA TYR A 7 -1.46 6.56 -25.05
C TYR A 7 -1.00 7.47 -23.92
N GLY A 8 -1.76 8.54 -23.67
CA GLY A 8 -1.46 9.47 -22.59
C GLY A 8 -2.67 10.32 -22.22
N THR A 9 -2.67 10.80 -20.98
CA THR A 9 -3.70 11.69 -20.44
C THR A 9 -3.04 12.87 -19.77
N ASP A 10 -3.63 14.04 -19.94
CA ASP A 10 -3.28 15.21 -19.15
C ASP A 10 -4.57 15.94 -18.77
N ALA A 11 -4.67 16.33 -17.50
CA ALA A 11 -5.83 17.05 -16.97
C ALA A 11 -5.77 18.56 -17.28
N GLU A 12 -4.65 19.08 -17.77
CA GLU A 12 -4.52 20.47 -18.20
C GLU A 12 -4.77 20.57 -19.72
N PRO A 13 -5.82 21.31 -20.18
CA PRO A 13 -6.18 21.40 -21.59
C PRO A 13 -5.03 21.89 -22.49
N ARG A 14 -4.19 22.81 -21.99
CA ARG A 14 -3.05 23.32 -22.76
C ARG A 14 -1.98 22.26 -22.94
N ALA A 15 -1.61 21.55 -21.88
CA ALA A 15 -0.61 20.49 -21.93
C ALA A 15 -1.05 19.33 -22.85
N ALA A 16 -2.31 18.89 -22.73
CA ALA A 16 -2.88 17.85 -23.59
C ALA A 16 -2.84 18.24 -25.08
N ARG A 17 -3.10 19.52 -25.42
CA ARG A 17 -3.02 20.02 -26.80
C ARG A 17 -1.59 20.11 -27.31
N THR A 18 -0.67 20.63 -26.50
CA THR A 18 0.75 20.71 -26.87
C THR A 18 1.33 19.33 -27.11
N ALA A 19 1.02 18.35 -26.25
CA ALA A 19 1.44 16.96 -26.44
C ALA A 19 0.88 16.37 -27.74
N LYS A 20 -0.40 16.62 -28.06
CA LYS A 20 -0.99 16.19 -29.36
C LYS A 20 -0.27 16.80 -30.55
N MET A 21 0.01 18.10 -30.53
CA MET A 21 0.75 18.78 -31.60
C MET A 21 2.15 18.19 -31.76
N ASN A 22 2.84 17.92 -30.65
CA ASN A 22 4.16 17.29 -30.68
C ASN A 22 4.13 15.92 -31.36
N MET A 23 3.15 15.07 -31.01
CA MET A 23 2.99 13.75 -31.64
C MET A 23 2.66 13.85 -33.15
N ILE A 24 1.91 14.86 -33.58
CA ILE A 24 1.64 15.12 -35.01
C ILE A 24 2.94 15.51 -35.74
N MET A 25 3.75 16.40 -35.15
CA MET A 25 5.01 16.85 -35.76
C MET A 25 6.01 15.70 -35.95
N HIS A 26 5.98 14.70 -35.06
CA HIS A 26 6.83 13.50 -35.18
C HIS A 26 6.26 12.40 -36.09
N GLY A 27 5.10 12.62 -36.74
CA GLY A 27 4.50 11.66 -37.68
C GLY A 27 3.77 10.48 -37.02
N ASP A 28 3.68 10.46 -35.69
CA ASP A 28 3.04 9.41 -34.90
C ASP A 28 1.50 9.52 -34.88
N GLY A 29 0.99 10.72 -35.18
CA GLY A 29 -0.43 11.08 -35.12
C GLY A 29 -0.82 11.72 -33.78
N HIS A 30 -2.12 11.80 -33.46
CA HIS A 30 -2.61 12.39 -32.19
C HIS A 30 -3.65 11.53 -31.46
N GLY A 31 -3.92 10.32 -31.97
CA GLY A 31 -5.11 9.55 -31.63
C GLY A 31 -5.12 8.93 -30.23
N GLY A 32 -4.00 8.96 -29.50
CA GLY A 32 -3.84 8.33 -28.18
C GLY A 32 -3.67 9.29 -27.01
N ILE A 33 -3.54 10.61 -27.26
CA ILE A 33 -3.43 11.62 -26.19
C ILE A 33 -4.81 12.18 -25.87
N HIS A 34 -5.17 12.27 -24.60
CA HIS A 34 -6.50 12.62 -24.13
C HIS A 34 -6.45 13.73 -23.07
N TYR A 35 -7.34 14.72 -23.21
CA TYR A 35 -7.58 15.67 -22.13
C TYR A 35 -8.58 15.01 -21.17
N HIS A 36 -8.08 14.60 -20.01
CA HIS A 36 -8.82 13.85 -18.99
C HIS A 36 -7.99 13.73 -17.71
N ASP A 37 -8.65 13.52 -16.58
CA ASP A 37 -8.01 13.08 -15.34
C ASP A 37 -7.31 11.71 -15.56
N GLY A 38 -6.00 11.65 -15.30
CA GLY A 38 -5.18 10.45 -15.51
C GLY A 38 -5.44 9.30 -14.52
N LEU A 39 -6.19 9.56 -13.44
CA LEU A 39 -6.63 8.55 -12.49
C LEU A 39 -7.86 7.77 -12.98
N LEU A 40 -8.50 8.21 -14.08
CA LEU A 40 -9.69 7.57 -14.64
C LEU A 40 -9.39 6.85 -15.95
N ASP A 41 -10.16 5.79 -16.20
CA ASP A 41 -10.11 5.08 -17.48
C ASP A 41 -10.79 5.91 -18.57
N ILE A 42 -10.15 6.05 -19.72
CA ILE A 42 -10.68 6.84 -20.84
C ILE A 42 -10.16 6.31 -22.17
N ASN A 43 -11.06 6.16 -23.16
CA ASN A 43 -10.72 5.60 -24.47
C ASN A 43 -9.96 4.27 -24.32
N GLY A 44 -8.69 4.21 -24.74
CA GLY A 44 -7.86 3.01 -24.64
C GLY A 44 -7.09 2.89 -23.32
N ILE A 45 -7.21 3.84 -22.40
CA ILE A 45 -6.45 3.81 -21.15
C ILE A 45 -7.32 3.14 -20.10
N PHE A 46 -7.08 1.84 -19.88
CA PHE A 46 -7.77 1.05 -18.88
C PHE A 46 -6.83 -0.02 -18.30
N ASN A 47 -7.22 -0.58 -17.15
CA ASN A 47 -6.40 -1.52 -16.39
C ASN A 47 -6.01 -2.77 -17.20
N GLY A 48 -4.79 -3.28 -16.98
CA GLY A 48 -4.32 -4.53 -17.57
C GLY A 48 -4.01 -4.49 -19.07
N ARG A 49 -3.78 -3.31 -19.65
CA ARG A 49 -3.62 -3.15 -21.10
C ARG A 49 -2.19 -2.87 -21.55
N PHE A 50 -1.35 -2.32 -20.68
CA PHE A 50 -0.05 -1.79 -21.09
C PHE A 50 1.11 -2.72 -20.75
N ASP A 51 2.07 -2.84 -21.67
CA ASP A 51 3.35 -3.52 -21.43
C ASP A 51 4.36 -2.59 -20.73
N LEU A 52 4.22 -1.27 -20.98
CA LEU A 52 5.08 -0.22 -20.45
C LEU A 52 4.27 1.01 -20.03
N VAL A 53 4.56 1.55 -18.85
CA VAL A 53 4.02 2.84 -18.38
C VAL A 53 5.19 3.74 -17.95
N LEU A 54 5.29 4.93 -18.53
CA LEU A 54 6.28 5.94 -18.13
C LEU A 54 5.55 7.21 -17.69
N THR A 55 5.89 7.74 -16.52
CA THR A 55 5.21 8.95 -16.02
C THR A 55 6.06 9.77 -15.04
N ASN A 56 5.80 11.07 -15.02
CA ASN A 56 6.24 12.01 -13.99
C ASN A 56 4.98 12.65 -13.39
N PRO A 57 4.35 12.02 -12.38
CA PRO A 57 3.12 12.54 -11.78
C PRO A 57 3.37 13.87 -11.07
N PRO A 58 2.35 14.72 -10.89
CA PRO A 58 2.51 15.97 -10.17
C PRO A 58 2.89 15.72 -8.71
N PHE A 59 3.82 16.51 -8.18
CA PHE A 59 4.25 16.43 -6.78
C PHE A 59 3.48 17.41 -5.90
N GLY A 60 3.16 16.98 -4.67
CA GLY A 60 2.63 17.86 -3.63
C GLY A 60 1.17 18.28 -3.79
N SER A 61 0.50 17.85 -4.87
CA SER A 61 -0.96 17.95 -5.00
C SER A 61 -1.64 16.79 -4.28
N ASN A 62 -2.91 16.97 -3.92
CA ASN A 62 -3.70 15.93 -3.27
C ASN A 62 -4.94 15.60 -4.08
N VAL A 63 -5.28 14.31 -4.11
CA VAL A 63 -6.59 13.83 -4.50
C VAL A 63 -7.45 13.80 -3.25
N GLY A 64 -8.56 14.55 -3.27
CA GLY A 64 -9.50 14.66 -2.16
C GLY A 64 -10.74 13.78 -2.35
N SER A 65 -11.39 13.44 -1.23
CA SER A 65 -12.64 12.66 -1.23
C SER A 65 -13.81 13.37 -1.94
N ASP A 66 -13.71 14.69 -2.12
CA ASP A 66 -14.63 15.56 -2.84
C ASP A 66 -14.53 15.42 -4.36
N GLN A 67 -13.38 14.99 -4.89
CA GLN A 67 -13.21 14.71 -6.31
C GLN A 67 -13.96 13.42 -6.67
N LYS A 68 -15.03 13.54 -7.46
CA LYS A 68 -15.95 12.44 -7.82
C LYS A 68 -15.84 12.07 -9.29
N VAL A 69 -16.08 10.79 -9.58
CA VAL A 69 -16.25 10.34 -10.96
C VAL A 69 -17.46 11.05 -11.58
N GLY A 70 -17.27 11.68 -12.75
CA GLY A 70 -18.31 12.47 -13.41
C GLY A 70 -18.60 13.83 -12.77
N GLY A 71 -17.78 14.29 -11.82
CA GLY A 71 -18.00 15.56 -11.11
C GLY A 71 -17.56 16.82 -11.87
N SER A 72 -16.75 16.67 -12.91
CA SER A 72 -16.20 17.75 -13.74
C SER A 72 -16.01 17.30 -15.20
N ASP A 73 -15.60 18.21 -16.07
CA ASP A 73 -15.29 17.88 -17.46
C ASP A 73 -14.09 16.93 -17.61
N GLU A 74 -13.10 17.06 -16.73
CA GLU A 74 -11.90 16.20 -16.69
C GLU A 74 -12.22 14.79 -16.17
N THR A 75 -13.31 14.64 -15.42
CA THR A 75 -13.69 13.39 -14.74
C THR A 75 -14.93 12.73 -15.34
N ARG A 76 -15.47 13.31 -16.42
CA ARG A 76 -16.70 12.83 -17.09
C ARG A 76 -16.53 11.44 -17.66
N VAL A 77 -17.59 10.65 -17.63
CA VAL A 77 -17.64 9.33 -18.27
C VAL A 77 -18.44 9.46 -19.58
N PRO A 78 -17.82 9.39 -20.77
CA PRO A 78 -18.52 9.66 -22.02
C PRO A 78 -19.55 8.58 -22.37
N THR A 79 -20.77 8.98 -22.73
CA THR A 79 -21.87 8.07 -23.11
C THR A 79 -22.39 8.29 -24.53
N ASP A 80 -21.79 9.22 -25.28
CA ASP A 80 -22.28 9.56 -26.61
C ASP A 80 -22.06 8.41 -27.60
N ALA A 81 -23.01 8.22 -28.52
CA ALA A 81 -23.01 7.10 -29.45
C ALA A 81 -21.74 7.10 -30.33
N ALA A 82 -21.22 8.28 -30.70
CA ALA A 82 -20.00 8.41 -31.48
C ALA A 82 -18.76 7.93 -30.70
N TYR A 83 -18.65 8.24 -29.41
CA TYR A 83 -17.62 7.73 -28.51
C TYR A 83 -17.67 6.21 -28.40
N LEU A 84 -18.85 5.65 -28.14
CA LEU A 84 -19.03 4.21 -27.98
C LEU A 84 -18.70 3.45 -29.28
N GLN A 85 -19.19 3.96 -30.41
CA GLN A 85 -18.89 3.42 -31.74
C GLN A 85 -17.39 3.44 -32.03
N ARG A 86 -16.72 4.57 -31.76
CA ARG A 86 -15.25 4.69 -31.95
C ARG A 86 -14.48 3.69 -31.10
N CYS A 87 -14.88 3.46 -29.85
CA CYS A 87 -14.19 2.51 -28.98
C CYS A 87 -14.36 1.05 -29.47
N LYS A 88 -15.55 0.72 -30.00
CA LYS A 88 -15.80 -0.58 -30.65
C LYS A 88 -14.98 -0.75 -31.92
N GLU A 89 -14.94 0.25 -32.79
CA GLU A 89 -14.15 0.23 -34.04
C GLU A 89 -12.65 0.12 -33.77
N ARG A 90 -12.16 0.69 -32.66
CA ARG A 90 -10.77 0.50 -32.21
C ARG A 90 -10.48 -0.88 -31.63
N GLY A 91 -11.48 -1.73 -31.45
CA GLY A 91 -11.31 -3.12 -31.07
C GLY A 91 -10.83 -3.33 -29.63
N TYR A 92 -11.18 -2.43 -28.69
CA TYR A 92 -10.74 -2.58 -27.28
C TYR A 92 -11.37 -3.78 -26.56
N GLY A 93 -12.54 -4.25 -27.03
CA GLY A 93 -13.17 -5.49 -26.59
C GLY A 93 -13.76 -5.46 -25.16
N ALA A 94 -14.07 -6.65 -24.66
CA ALA A 94 -14.71 -6.86 -23.35
C ALA A 94 -13.99 -6.21 -22.15
N PRO A 95 -12.64 -6.16 -22.07
CA PRO A 95 -11.95 -5.49 -20.97
C PRO A 95 -12.29 -3.99 -20.89
N TRP A 96 -12.42 -3.32 -22.03
CA TRP A 96 -12.84 -1.94 -22.08
C TRP A 96 -14.31 -1.77 -21.69
N GLU A 97 -15.21 -2.65 -22.16
CA GLU A 97 -16.63 -2.59 -21.79
C GLU A 97 -16.82 -2.74 -20.27
N GLY A 98 -16.09 -3.66 -19.65
CA GLY A 98 -16.08 -3.83 -18.19
C GLY A 98 -15.54 -2.60 -17.45
N SER A 99 -14.42 -2.04 -17.92
CA SER A 99 -13.84 -0.79 -17.37
C SER A 99 -14.81 0.39 -17.50
N HIS A 100 -15.44 0.56 -18.66
CA HIS A 100 -16.37 1.64 -18.92
C HIS A 100 -17.65 1.51 -18.07
N ASN A 101 -18.23 0.31 -17.97
CA ASN A 101 -19.39 0.05 -17.11
C ASN A 101 -19.09 0.31 -15.63
N ARG A 102 -17.88 -0.05 -15.16
CA ARG A 102 -17.43 0.26 -13.80
C ARG A 102 -17.41 1.77 -13.54
N LEU A 103 -16.90 2.56 -14.49
CA LEU A 103 -16.91 4.02 -14.36
C LEU A 103 -18.30 4.63 -14.45
N LEU A 104 -19.19 4.10 -15.30
CA LEU A 104 -20.59 4.54 -15.35
C LEU A 104 -21.30 4.29 -14.01
N GLN A 105 -21.08 3.12 -13.40
CA GLN A 105 -21.61 2.82 -12.07
C GLN A 105 -21.02 3.75 -11.01
N ALA A 106 -19.70 3.98 -11.01
CA ALA A 106 -19.05 4.88 -10.08
C ALA A 106 -19.54 6.34 -10.21
N ALA A 107 -19.78 6.81 -11.44
CA ALA A 107 -20.36 8.13 -11.70
C ALA A 107 -21.79 8.21 -11.16
N LYS A 108 -22.61 7.18 -11.38
CA LYS A 108 -23.99 7.09 -10.87
C LYS A 108 -24.04 7.12 -9.34
N GLU A 109 -23.10 6.44 -8.69
CA GLU A 109 -22.96 6.39 -7.22
C GLU A 109 -22.26 7.62 -6.64
N LYS A 110 -21.75 8.53 -7.49
CA LYS A 110 -20.91 9.67 -7.08
C LYS A 110 -19.71 9.23 -6.24
N THR A 111 -19.11 8.10 -6.61
CA THR A 111 -17.93 7.52 -5.95
C THR A 111 -16.77 8.51 -5.99
N SER A 112 -16.02 8.63 -4.89
CA SER A 112 -14.78 9.41 -4.91
C SER A 112 -13.76 8.73 -5.83
N ILE A 113 -12.95 9.53 -6.53
CA ILE A 113 -11.81 8.99 -7.29
C ILE A 113 -10.90 8.16 -6.38
N LEU A 114 -10.71 8.57 -5.11
CA LEU A 114 -9.91 7.81 -4.13
C LEU A 114 -10.43 6.40 -3.89
N ASP A 115 -11.75 6.21 -3.88
CA ASP A 115 -12.37 4.91 -3.60
C ASP A 115 -12.25 3.92 -4.77
N LEU A 116 -11.75 4.38 -5.93
CA LEU A 116 -11.37 3.50 -7.05
C LEU A 116 -10.04 2.77 -6.82
N PHE A 117 -9.27 3.20 -5.83
CA PHE A 117 -7.92 2.72 -5.54
C PHE A 117 -7.85 2.12 -4.14
N GLU A 118 -7.15 1.01 -3.98
CA GLU A 118 -7.00 0.34 -2.69
C GLU A 118 -6.34 1.25 -1.64
N ILE A 119 -5.29 1.99 -2.04
CA ILE A 119 -4.57 2.86 -1.10
C ILE A 119 -5.32 4.17 -0.79
N GLY A 120 -6.29 4.53 -1.62
CA GLY A 120 -7.15 5.71 -1.48
C GLY A 120 -8.47 5.43 -0.76
N LYS A 121 -8.97 4.19 -0.79
CA LYS A 121 -10.30 3.83 -0.30
C LYS A 121 -10.53 4.22 1.17
N GLY A 122 -11.63 4.92 1.41
CA GLY A 122 -12.03 5.39 2.75
C GLY A 122 -11.10 6.44 3.35
N LYS A 123 -10.26 7.10 2.55
CA LYS A 123 -9.40 8.21 2.98
C LYS A 123 -9.99 9.55 2.56
N ASN A 124 -9.76 10.58 3.37
CA ASN A 124 -10.22 11.94 3.08
C ASN A 124 -9.37 12.60 1.98
N ASN A 125 -8.06 12.34 1.99
CA ASN A 125 -7.13 12.79 0.96
C ASN A 125 -5.93 11.84 0.85
N ARG A 126 -5.23 11.90 -0.28
CA ARG A 126 -3.91 11.30 -0.50
C ARG A 126 -3.08 12.17 -1.45
N PRO A 127 -1.75 12.25 -1.25
CA PRO A 127 -0.88 12.85 -2.25
C PRO A 127 -1.01 12.12 -3.58
N THR A 128 -1.11 12.91 -4.65
CA THR A 128 -1.43 12.43 -6.00
C THR A 128 -0.41 11.42 -6.48
N GLU A 129 0.87 11.66 -6.23
CA GLU A 129 1.96 10.77 -6.62
C GLU A 129 1.83 9.36 -6.01
N LEU A 130 1.23 9.20 -4.83
CA LEU A 130 1.02 7.87 -4.24
C LEU A 130 -0.05 7.11 -5.04
N ILE A 131 -1.16 7.77 -5.37
CA ILE A 131 -2.24 7.16 -6.17
C ILE A 131 -1.74 6.79 -7.57
N PHE A 132 -0.85 7.60 -8.15
CA PHE A 132 -0.24 7.28 -9.44
C PHE A 132 0.62 6.02 -9.42
N VAL A 133 1.26 5.66 -8.29
CA VAL A 133 1.94 4.36 -8.16
C VAL A 133 0.95 3.22 -8.39
N GLU A 134 -0.21 3.28 -7.73
CA GLU A 134 -1.26 2.27 -7.92
C GLU A 134 -1.87 2.31 -9.32
N ARG A 135 -2.16 3.51 -9.83
CA ARG A 135 -2.71 3.69 -11.17
C ARG A 135 -1.82 3.04 -12.23
N CYS A 136 -0.51 3.30 -12.18
CA CYS A 136 0.43 2.76 -13.16
C CYS A 136 0.52 1.24 -13.08
N LEU A 137 0.60 0.65 -11.88
CA LEU A 137 0.57 -0.82 -11.73
C LEU A 137 -0.76 -1.43 -12.20
N ASN A 138 -1.89 -0.75 -11.97
CA ASN A 138 -3.19 -1.23 -12.44
C ASN A 138 -3.30 -1.21 -13.97
N LEU A 139 -2.70 -0.23 -14.64
CA LEU A 139 -2.63 -0.15 -16.11
C LEU A 139 -1.80 -1.26 -16.75
N LEU A 140 -0.79 -1.78 -16.05
CA LEU A 140 0.10 -2.81 -16.57
C LEU A 140 -0.57 -4.19 -16.67
N LYS A 141 -0.23 -4.93 -17.73
CA LYS A 141 -0.40 -6.39 -17.82
C LYS A 141 0.51 -7.08 -16.79
N PRO A 142 0.22 -8.34 -16.39
CA PRO A 142 1.19 -9.16 -15.65
C PRO A 142 2.54 -9.19 -16.38
N GLY A 143 3.64 -8.97 -15.65
CA GLY A 143 4.99 -8.84 -16.21
C GLY A 143 5.31 -7.49 -16.87
N GLY A 144 4.32 -6.60 -17.04
CA GLY A 144 4.52 -5.25 -17.57
C GLY A 144 5.44 -4.42 -16.67
N ARG A 145 6.09 -3.41 -17.25
CA ARG A 145 7.08 -2.57 -16.55
C ARG A 145 6.64 -1.12 -16.47
N MET A 146 7.03 -0.42 -15.41
CA MET A 146 6.86 1.03 -15.32
C MET A 146 8.15 1.73 -14.92
N GLY A 147 8.28 2.98 -15.37
CA GLY A 147 9.21 3.96 -14.85
C GLY A 147 8.43 5.16 -14.33
N ILE A 148 8.61 5.50 -13.07
CA ILE A 148 7.91 6.61 -12.42
C ILE A 148 8.91 7.52 -11.71
N VAL A 149 8.75 8.82 -11.88
CA VAL A 149 9.49 9.80 -11.08
C VAL A 149 8.75 9.98 -9.76
N LEU A 150 9.44 9.79 -8.63
CA LEU A 150 8.88 9.96 -7.30
C LEU A 150 9.77 10.86 -6.44
N PRO A 151 9.20 11.66 -5.52
CA PRO A 151 9.98 12.32 -4.47
C PRO A 151 10.75 11.31 -3.62
N ASP A 152 11.97 11.65 -3.20
CA ASP A 152 12.79 10.78 -2.34
C ASP A 152 12.07 10.43 -1.02
N GLY A 153 11.21 11.33 -0.52
CA GLY A 153 10.36 11.11 0.65
C GLY A 153 9.50 9.85 0.56
N ASN A 154 9.05 9.48 -0.65
CA ASN A 154 8.24 8.28 -0.87
C ASN A 154 9.07 7.00 -0.64
N LEU A 155 10.39 7.08 -0.85
CA LEU A 155 11.31 5.95 -0.77
C LEU A 155 11.92 5.80 0.63
N ASN A 156 12.17 6.89 1.34
CA ASN A 156 12.91 6.85 2.60
C ASN A 156 12.07 7.15 3.87
N ASN A 157 10.93 7.83 3.76
CA ASN A 157 10.19 8.25 4.94
C ASN A 157 9.55 7.03 5.64
N PRO A 158 9.78 6.81 6.95
CA PRO A 158 9.15 5.72 7.70
C PRO A 158 7.62 5.79 7.70
N SER A 159 7.03 7.00 7.65
CA SER A 159 5.57 7.17 7.60
C SER A 159 4.94 6.65 6.30
N LEU A 160 5.75 6.45 5.25
CA LEU A 160 5.35 5.89 3.96
C LEU A 160 5.84 4.44 3.77
N ALA A 161 6.32 3.77 4.83
CA ALA A 161 6.70 2.36 4.77
C ALA A 161 5.54 1.46 4.33
N TRP A 162 4.29 1.84 4.62
CA TRP A 162 3.12 1.14 4.10
C TRP A 162 3.13 1.13 2.57
N LEU A 163 3.31 2.28 1.89
CA LEU A 163 3.31 2.35 0.42
C LEU A 163 4.35 1.40 -0.20
N ARG A 164 5.55 1.32 0.38
CA ARG A 164 6.59 0.40 -0.09
C ARG A 164 6.16 -1.06 0.05
N ARG A 165 5.59 -1.43 1.21
CA ARG A 165 4.94 -2.73 1.42
C ARG A 165 3.79 -3.00 0.44
N TRP A 166 3.04 -1.98 0.01
CA TRP A 166 2.01 -2.14 -1.03
C TRP A 166 2.60 -2.63 -2.34
N ALA A 167 3.66 -1.94 -2.76
CA ALA A 167 4.30 -2.15 -4.04
C ALA A 167 5.05 -3.48 -4.02
N GLU A 168 5.76 -3.80 -2.93
CA GLU A 168 6.46 -5.08 -2.72
C GLU A 168 5.52 -6.30 -2.77
N GLY A 169 4.23 -6.13 -2.49
CA GLY A 169 3.22 -7.20 -2.62
C GLY A 169 2.58 -7.31 -4.01
N ARG A 170 3.02 -6.52 -5.00
CA ARG A 170 2.39 -6.42 -6.33
C ARG A 170 3.37 -6.36 -7.49
N ALA A 171 4.59 -5.92 -7.23
CA ALA A 171 5.59 -5.66 -8.24
C ALA A 171 6.99 -5.86 -7.67
N LYS A 172 7.92 -6.28 -8.54
CA LYS A 172 9.35 -6.29 -8.26
C LYS A 172 9.91 -4.89 -8.49
N LEU A 173 10.68 -4.39 -7.54
CA LEU A 173 11.52 -3.21 -7.74
C LEU A 173 12.73 -3.59 -8.60
N LEU A 174 12.82 -3.05 -9.81
CA LEU A 174 13.92 -3.36 -10.73
C LEU A 174 15.11 -2.45 -10.49
N ALA A 175 14.84 -1.14 -10.41
CA ALA A 175 15.88 -0.15 -10.23
C ALA A 175 15.40 1.13 -9.54
N VAL A 176 16.31 1.78 -8.82
CA VAL A 176 16.13 3.13 -8.27
C VAL A 176 17.34 3.98 -8.66
N VAL A 177 17.09 5.06 -9.40
CA VAL A 177 18.13 6.03 -9.79
C VAL A 177 17.82 7.36 -9.12
N SER A 178 18.59 7.71 -8.10
CA SER A 178 18.46 8.98 -7.37
C SER A 178 18.98 10.13 -8.21
N LEU A 179 18.12 11.08 -8.56
CA LEU A 179 18.51 12.21 -9.41
C LEU A 179 19.23 13.28 -8.58
N PRO A 180 20.17 14.02 -9.18
CA PRO A 180 20.74 15.22 -8.58
C PRO A 180 19.64 16.22 -8.18
N GLU A 181 19.82 16.94 -7.08
CA GLU A 181 18.88 17.96 -6.61
C GLU A 181 18.60 19.04 -7.66
N GLU A 182 19.61 19.36 -8.47
CA GLU A 182 19.54 20.38 -9.52
C GLU A 182 18.61 20.00 -10.69
N THR A 183 18.22 18.72 -10.83
CA THR A 183 17.50 18.18 -11.98
C THR A 183 16.16 18.90 -12.25
N PHE A 184 15.45 19.28 -11.19
CA PHE A 184 14.15 19.96 -11.28
C PHE A 184 14.18 21.42 -10.81
N ARG A 185 15.36 21.98 -10.53
CA ARG A 185 15.48 23.36 -10.00
C ARG A 185 14.99 24.41 -11.00
N SER A 186 15.24 24.21 -12.30
CA SER A 186 14.74 25.09 -13.37
C SER A 186 13.21 25.15 -13.46
N SER A 187 12.53 24.14 -12.90
CA SER A 187 11.06 24.09 -12.79
C SER A 187 10.55 24.63 -11.45
N ASN A 188 11.35 25.43 -10.74
CA ASN A 188 11.06 25.99 -9.40
C ASN A 188 10.73 24.93 -8.34
N THR A 189 11.25 23.70 -8.49
CA THR A 189 11.05 22.62 -7.54
C THR A 189 12.36 22.33 -6.80
N THR A 190 12.31 22.32 -5.46
CA THR A 190 13.45 21.95 -4.60
C THR A 190 13.38 20.52 -4.09
N VAL A 191 12.34 19.77 -4.49
CA VAL A 191 12.13 18.39 -4.06
C VAL A 191 13.08 17.48 -4.83
N LYS A 192 14.00 16.84 -4.11
CA LYS A 192 14.82 15.76 -4.66
C LYS A 192 13.95 14.57 -5.05
N ALA A 193 14.19 14.03 -6.23
CA ALA A 193 13.40 12.96 -6.81
C ALA A 193 14.28 11.82 -7.32
N SER A 194 13.66 10.67 -7.53
CA SER A 194 14.29 9.46 -8.03
C SER A 194 13.46 8.87 -9.18
N LEU A 195 14.13 8.26 -10.15
CA LEU A 195 13.50 7.38 -11.14
C LEU A 195 13.34 6.00 -10.52
N VAL A 196 12.12 5.50 -10.46
CA VAL A 196 11.79 4.21 -9.87
C VAL A 196 11.23 3.30 -10.94
N PHE A 197 11.85 2.15 -11.12
CA PHE A 197 11.46 1.15 -12.12
C PHE A 197 10.89 -0.08 -11.42
N LEU A 198 9.68 -0.46 -11.82
CA LEU A 198 8.94 -1.59 -11.24
C LEU A 198 8.49 -2.54 -12.36
N SER A 199 8.45 -3.84 -12.09
CA SER A 199 7.76 -4.83 -12.92
C SER A 199 6.58 -5.40 -12.15
N LYS A 200 5.37 -5.29 -12.70
CA LYS A 200 4.20 -5.94 -12.12
C LYS A 200 4.39 -7.44 -12.11
N PHE A 201 4.06 -8.09 -10.99
CA PHE A 201 4.18 -9.54 -10.90
C PHE A 201 3.45 -10.23 -12.06
N THR A 202 4.12 -11.24 -12.60
CA THR A 202 3.49 -12.28 -13.40
C THR A 202 2.57 -13.14 -12.53
N ASP A 203 1.66 -13.90 -13.14
CA ASP A 203 0.76 -14.78 -12.38
C ASP A 203 1.54 -15.82 -11.56
N ALA A 204 2.70 -16.28 -12.06
CA ALA A 204 3.58 -17.20 -11.35
C ALA A 204 4.24 -16.53 -10.12
N GLU A 205 4.69 -15.29 -10.26
CA GLU A 205 5.28 -14.54 -9.14
C GLU A 205 4.24 -14.19 -8.08
N VAL A 206 2.99 -13.88 -8.48
CA VAL A 206 1.89 -13.73 -7.52
C VAL A 206 1.73 -15.01 -6.70
N ALA A 207 1.67 -16.19 -7.35
CA ALA A 207 1.54 -17.45 -6.64
C ALA A 207 2.73 -17.74 -5.71
N GLN A 208 3.96 -17.45 -6.14
CA GLN A 208 5.17 -17.60 -5.31
C GLN A 208 5.15 -16.67 -4.10
N TRP A 209 4.76 -15.41 -4.30
CA TRP A 209 4.69 -14.43 -3.23
C TRP A 209 3.61 -14.79 -2.20
N GLU A 210 2.44 -15.28 -2.64
CA GLU A 210 1.39 -15.77 -1.74
C GLU A 210 1.84 -17.02 -0.96
N ALA A 211 2.57 -17.94 -1.61
CA ALA A 211 3.15 -19.10 -0.95
C ALA A 211 4.17 -18.70 0.12
N ALA A 212 5.04 -17.71 -0.18
CA ALA A 212 5.97 -17.15 0.78
C ALA A 212 5.25 -16.49 1.98
N TRP A 213 4.17 -15.74 1.72
CA TRP A 213 3.34 -15.14 2.77
C TRP A 213 2.70 -16.21 3.67
N ALA A 214 2.13 -17.26 3.09
CA ALA A 214 1.54 -18.37 3.83
C ALA A 214 2.58 -19.14 4.65
N GLN A 215 3.77 -19.39 4.08
CA GLN A 215 4.86 -20.06 4.78
C GLN A 215 5.38 -19.22 5.96
N ALA A 216 5.55 -17.91 5.78
CA ALA A 216 5.96 -17.02 6.87
C ALA A 216 4.99 -17.07 8.05
N HIS A 217 3.68 -17.11 7.79
CA HIS A 217 2.67 -17.32 8.83
C HIS A 217 2.79 -18.69 9.50
N ALA A 218 2.94 -19.76 8.72
CA ALA A 218 3.09 -21.11 9.26
C ALA A 218 4.30 -21.25 10.20
N GLU A 219 5.40 -20.54 9.91
CA GLU A 219 6.61 -20.56 10.72
C GLU A 219 6.56 -19.64 11.96
N LEU A 220 5.90 -18.48 11.87
CA LEU A 220 6.01 -17.42 12.88
C LEU A 220 4.80 -17.31 13.82
N ASP A 221 3.60 -17.65 13.37
CA ASP A 221 2.36 -17.40 14.09
C ASP A 221 2.37 -17.97 15.52
N ALA A 222 2.80 -19.23 15.69
CA ALA A 222 2.80 -19.91 16.98
C ALA A 222 3.64 -19.18 18.02
N ARG A 223 4.84 -18.72 17.64
CA ARG A 223 5.75 -17.98 18.52
C ARG A 223 5.15 -16.65 19.00
N PHE A 224 4.42 -15.96 18.14
CA PHE A 224 3.76 -14.70 18.52
C PHE A 224 2.48 -14.94 19.31
N ASP A 225 1.77 -16.03 19.06
CA ASP A 225 0.63 -16.45 19.89
C ASP A 225 1.07 -16.81 21.31
N ASP A 226 2.21 -17.47 21.48
CA ASP A 226 2.77 -17.74 22.81
C ASP A 226 3.08 -16.44 23.59
N GLN A 227 3.60 -15.42 22.92
CA GLN A 227 3.81 -14.10 23.53
C GLN A 227 2.49 -13.44 23.95
N ARG A 228 1.45 -13.53 23.10
CA ARG A 228 0.11 -13.02 23.44
C ARG A 228 -0.49 -13.78 24.61
N ASN A 229 -0.36 -15.11 24.63
CA ASN A 229 -0.83 -15.96 25.72
C ASN A 229 -0.13 -15.62 27.04
N ALA A 230 1.21 -15.47 27.03
CA ALA A 230 1.97 -15.06 28.20
C ALA A 230 1.53 -13.68 28.72
N THR A 231 1.40 -12.70 27.82
CA THR A 231 0.92 -11.35 28.16
C THR A 231 -0.51 -11.37 28.70
N HIS A 232 -1.39 -12.17 28.10
CA HIS A 232 -2.76 -12.36 28.56
C HIS A 232 -2.78 -12.93 29.99
N SER A 233 -2.02 -14.00 30.25
CA SER A 233 -1.95 -14.65 31.56
C SER A 233 -1.43 -13.71 32.66
N GLU A 234 -0.49 -12.82 32.34
CA GLU A 234 0.01 -11.81 33.28
C GLU A 234 -1.07 -10.79 33.65
N TYR A 235 -1.79 -10.26 32.65
CA TYR A 235 -2.74 -9.16 32.86
C TYR A 235 -4.15 -9.61 33.27
N SER A 236 -4.58 -10.81 32.88
CA SER A 236 -5.94 -11.32 33.12
C SER A 236 -6.39 -11.25 34.58
N PRO A 237 -5.65 -11.82 35.57
CA PRO A 237 -6.08 -11.75 36.97
C PRO A 237 -6.14 -10.31 37.49
N ARG A 238 -5.21 -9.46 37.04
CA ARG A 238 -5.09 -8.05 37.42
C ARG A 238 -6.26 -7.21 36.92
N ILE A 239 -6.69 -7.44 35.67
CA ILE A 239 -7.88 -6.79 35.07
C ILE A 239 -9.18 -7.32 35.71
N VAL A 240 -9.19 -8.60 36.09
CA VAL A 240 -10.36 -9.24 36.71
C VAL A 240 -10.60 -8.73 38.14
N SER A 241 -9.56 -8.45 38.92
CA SER A 241 -9.72 -7.88 40.27
C SER A 241 -9.53 -6.37 40.35
N GLY A 242 -8.93 -5.75 39.34
CA GLY A 242 -8.43 -4.38 39.43
C GLY A 242 -7.23 -4.25 40.39
N ASP A 243 -6.40 -5.28 40.53
CA ASP A 243 -5.30 -5.36 41.53
C ASP A 243 -5.78 -4.99 42.96
N ASP A 244 -7.03 -5.32 43.29
CA ASP A 244 -7.62 -5.06 44.59
C ASP A 244 -7.86 -6.37 45.35
N ALA A 245 -7.38 -6.41 46.60
CA ALA A 245 -7.41 -7.62 47.42
C ALA A 245 -8.82 -8.01 47.86
N ASP A 246 -9.69 -7.03 48.14
CA ASP A 246 -11.07 -7.31 48.55
C ASP A 246 -11.91 -7.78 47.36
N ALA A 247 -11.76 -7.12 46.20
CA ALA A 247 -12.37 -7.59 44.96
C ALA A 247 -11.90 -9.01 44.60
N ALA A 248 -10.59 -9.30 44.72
CA ALA A 248 -10.06 -10.64 44.46
C ALA A 248 -10.65 -11.70 45.41
N ARG A 249 -10.76 -11.39 46.71
CA ARG A 249 -11.37 -12.28 47.70
C ARG A 249 -12.84 -12.57 47.37
N LEU A 250 -13.64 -11.54 47.12
CA LEU A 250 -15.07 -11.68 46.78
C LEU A 250 -15.28 -12.48 45.49
N LEU A 251 -14.39 -12.33 44.50
CA LEU A 251 -14.42 -13.11 43.27
C LEU A 251 -14.07 -14.58 43.50
N ALA A 252 -13.14 -14.90 44.41
CA ALA A 252 -12.81 -16.28 44.77
C ALA A 252 -13.99 -16.97 45.50
N GLU A 253 -14.67 -16.26 46.39
CA GLU A 253 -15.88 -16.76 47.07
C GLU A 253 -17.02 -17.01 46.07
N LEU A 254 -17.21 -16.11 45.10
CA LEU A 254 -18.19 -16.32 44.03
C LEU A 254 -17.85 -17.50 43.12
N ALA A 255 -16.56 -17.68 42.79
CA ALA A 255 -16.10 -18.81 41.99
C ALA A 255 -16.37 -20.15 42.68
N ALA A 256 -16.23 -20.21 44.02
CA ALA A 256 -16.58 -21.39 44.81
C ALA A 256 -18.08 -21.72 44.78
N LEU A 257 -18.94 -20.73 44.48
CA LEU A 257 -20.38 -20.91 44.29
C LEU A 257 -20.79 -21.15 42.83
N GLY A 258 -19.82 -21.32 41.92
CA GLY A 258 -20.05 -21.61 40.51
C GLY A 258 -20.17 -20.39 39.59
N LEU A 259 -19.92 -19.17 40.10
CA LEU A 259 -19.98 -17.94 39.31
C LEU A 259 -18.60 -17.28 39.22
N GLN A 260 -18.00 -17.29 38.03
CA GLN A 260 -16.65 -16.76 37.80
C GLN A 260 -16.70 -15.47 36.99
N ARG A 261 -15.89 -14.47 37.35
CA ARG A 261 -15.56 -13.35 36.47
C ARG A 261 -14.26 -13.67 35.73
N ALA A 262 -14.27 -13.60 34.41
CA ALA A 262 -13.10 -13.94 33.60
C ALA A 262 -12.89 -12.94 32.46
N LEU A 263 -11.63 -12.64 32.17
CA LEU A 263 -11.23 -12.05 30.90
C LEU A 263 -11.08 -13.20 29.90
N LEU A 264 -11.90 -13.22 28.85
CA LEU A 264 -11.82 -14.28 27.83
C LEU A 264 -10.49 -14.21 27.06
N PRO A 265 -9.98 -15.34 26.55
CA PRO A 265 -8.81 -15.35 25.69
C PRO A 265 -8.95 -14.36 24.54
N TRP A 266 -7.81 -13.76 24.16
CA TRP A 266 -7.74 -12.89 22.99
C TRP A 266 -8.11 -13.66 21.71
N ARG A 267 -8.51 -12.92 20.68
CA ARG A 267 -8.84 -13.49 19.37
C ARG A 267 -8.13 -12.73 18.27
N ARG A 268 -7.79 -13.43 17.19
CA ARG A 268 -7.34 -12.81 15.94
C ARG A 268 -8.53 -12.11 15.27
N GLY A 269 -8.39 -10.83 14.96
CA GLY A 269 -9.33 -10.07 14.14
C GLY A 269 -9.08 -10.27 12.65
N GLU A 270 -9.75 -9.47 11.83
CA GLU A 270 -9.54 -9.45 10.38
C GLU A 270 -8.34 -8.57 10.03
N ALA A 271 -7.41 -9.11 9.25
CA ALA A 271 -6.35 -8.30 8.66
C ALA A 271 -6.96 -7.36 7.60
N PRO A 272 -6.52 -6.10 7.50
CA PRO A 272 -6.94 -5.25 6.40
C PRO A 272 -6.47 -5.86 5.08
N ALA A 273 -7.20 -5.58 4.00
CA ALA A 273 -6.76 -5.98 2.66
C ALA A 273 -5.35 -5.44 2.35
N TYR A 274 -5.01 -4.27 2.90
CA TYR A 274 -3.72 -3.63 2.74
C TYR A 274 -3.45 -2.53 3.80
N PRO A 275 -2.17 -2.26 4.21
CA PRO A 275 -1.00 -3.13 4.05
C PRO A 275 -1.20 -4.50 4.67
N ARG A 276 -0.65 -5.52 4.00
CA ARG A 276 -0.61 -6.85 4.58
C ARG A 276 0.14 -6.78 5.89
N GLN A 277 -0.48 -7.34 6.90
CA GLN A 277 0.01 -7.32 8.27
C GLN A 277 -0.50 -8.55 9.02
N ALA A 278 0.07 -8.80 10.19
CA ALA A 278 -0.47 -9.80 11.09
C ALA A 278 -1.94 -9.49 11.43
N MET A 279 -2.73 -10.53 11.67
CA MET A 279 -4.10 -10.34 12.16
C MET A 279 -4.07 -9.59 13.49
N PRO A 280 -4.83 -8.48 13.63
CA PRO A 280 -4.80 -7.67 14.83
C PRO A 280 -5.37 -8.45 16.01
N THR A 281 -4.77 -8.29 17.18
CA THR A 281 -5.22 -8.94 18.40
C THR A 281 -6.41 -8.18 18.99
N THR A 282 -7.50 -8.90 19.24
CA THR A 282 -8.74 -8.35 19.81
C THR A 282 -8.96 -8.89 21.22
N GLN A 283 -9.43 -8.01 22.12
CA GLN A 283 -9.66 -8.33 23.52
C GLN A 283 -10.97 -7.69 24.00
N SER A 284 -11.88 -8.53 24.49
CA SER A 284 -13.14 -8.10 25.11
C SER A 284 -12.92 -7.63 26.55
N LYS A 285 -13.93 -6.99 27.13
CA LYS A 285 -14.00 -6.75 28.57
C LYS A 285 -14.22 -8.08 29.34
N PRO A 286 -13.94 -8.12 30.66
CA PRO A 286 -14.28 -9.26 31.49
C PRO A 286 -15.78 -9.54 31.51
N VAL A 287 -16.15 -10.81 31.58
CA VAL A 287 -17.53 -11.30 31.60
C VAL A 287 -17.76 -12.22 32.80
N TRP A 288 -19.03 -12.43 33.15
CA TRP A 288 -19.43 -13.45 34.12
C TRP A 288 -19.73 -14.77 33.41
N LEU A 289 -19.24 -15.87 33.97
CA LEU A 289 -19.39 -17.22 33.47
C LEU A 289 -19.89 -18.15 34.58
N GLY A 290 -20.54 -19.24 34.18
CA GLY A 290 -21.03 -20.28 35.09
C GLY A 290 -22.46 -20.05 35.60
N GLU A 291 -22.94 -21.04 36.35
CA GLU A 291 -24.28 -21.06 36.94
C GLU A 291 -24.19 -21.42 38.43
N VAL A 292 -25.05 -20.80 39.23
CA VAL A 292 -25.11 -21.04 40.68
C VAL A 292 -26.14 -22.11 40.99
N ALA A 293 -25.77 -23.09 41.81
CA ALA A 293 -26.67 -24.12 42.32
C ALA A 293 -27.87 -23.52 43.05
N LYS A 294 -29.04 -24.19 42.99
CA LYS A 294 -30.31 -23.64 43.49
C LYS A 294 -30.26 -23.29 44.98
N GLU A 295 -29.60 -24.11 45.79
CA GLU A 295 -29.42 -23.87 47.24
C GLU A 295 -28.55 -22.65 47.58
N HIS A 296 -27.67 -22.21 46.69
CA HIS A 296 -26.73 -21.12 46.94
C HIS A 296 -27.11 -19.79 46.28
N LYS A 297 -28.26 -19.72 45.58
CA LYS A 297 -28.68 -18.54 44.82
C LYS A 297 -28.74 -17.25 45.65
N THR A 298 -29.29 -17.31 46.86
CA THR A 298 -29.42 -16.13 47.73
C THR A 298 -28.06 -15.63 48.21
N ALA A 299 -27.18 -16.55 48.64
CA ALA A 299 -25.83 -16.23 49.08
C ALA A 299 -24.97 -15.65 47.94
N ALA A 300 -25.02 -16.27 46.76
CA ALA A 300 -24.30 -15.79 45.59
C ALA A 300 -24.80 -14.43 45.09
N ALA A 301 -26.11 -14.14 45.20
CA ALA A 301 -26.66 -12.84 44.84
C ALA A 301 -26.12 -11.71 45.72
N GLU A 302 -26.04 -11.92 47.04
CA GLU A 302 -25.51 -10.93 47.97
C GLU A 302 -23.99 -10.75 47.79
N LEU A 303 -23.23 -11.85 47.65
CA LEU A 303 -21.81 -11.78 47.32
C LEU A 303 -21.55 -11.09 45.99
N LYS A 304 -22.38 -11.33 44.96
CA LYS A 304 -22.25 -10.67 43.65
C LYS A 304 -22.51 -9.17 43.75
N LYS A 305 -23.44 -8.75 44.60
CA LYS A 305 -23.69 -7.33 44.88
C LYS A 305 -22.48 -6.68 45.54
N GLN A 306 -21.88 -7.32 46.55
CA GLN A 306 -20.66 -6.84 47.20
C GLN A 306 -19.48 -6.79 46.21
N ALA A 307 -19.26 -7.86 45.43
CA ALA A 307 -18.23 -7.90 44.40
C ALA A 307 -18.42 -6.81 43.35
N THR A 308 -19.66 -6.54 42.92
CA THR A 308 -19.96 -5.47 41.96
C THR A 308 -19.64 -4.09 42.52
N ALA A 309 -19.92 -3.85 43.81
CA ALA A 309 -19.56 -2.59 44.47
C ALA A 309 -18.03 -2.42 44.57
N ALA A 310 -17.30 -3.46 44.99
CA ALA A 310 -15.84 -3.47 45.03
C ALA A 310 -15.23 -3.23 43.64
N LEU A 311 -15.71 -3.95 42.62
CA LEU A 311 -15.28 -3.79 41.23
C LEU A 311 -15.54 -2.38 40.67
N SER A 312 -16.66 -1.76 41.05
CA SER A 312 -16.97 -0.38 40.67
C SER A 312 -15.94 0.61 41.22
N ALA A 313 -15.49 0.42 42.47
CA ALA A 313 -14.47 1.26 43.09
C ALA A 313 -13.11 1.19 42.36
N VAL A 314 -12.79 0.03 41.76
CA VAL A 314 -11.52 -0.19 41.05
C VAL A 314 -11.65 -0.16 39.52
N GLN A 315 -12.82 0.21 38.99
CA GLN A 315 -13.12 0.15 37.55
C GLN A 315 -12.11 0.92 36.70
N LYS A 316 -11.71 2.13 37.14
CA LYS A 316 -10.70 2.94 36.43
C LYS A 316 -9.35 2.22 36.30
N ARG A 317 -8.93 1.50 37.35
CA ARG A 317 -7.68 0.75 37.35
C ARG A 317 -7.78 -0.48 36.44
N SER A 318 -8.90 -1.20 36.48
CA SER A 318 -9.17 -2.30 35.56
C SER A 318 -9.17 -1.86 34.08
N ASP A 319 -9.78 -0.71 33.78
CA ASP A 319 -9.79 -0.15 32.43
C ASP A 319 -8.39 0.32 31.98
N ALA A 320 -7.59 0.88 32.90
CA ALA A 320 -6.20 1.24 32.62
C ALA A 320 -5.36 -0.01 32.28
N LEU A 321 -5.46 -1.08 33.09
CA LEU A 321 -4.79 -2.36 32.83
C LEU A 321 -5.22 -2.99 31.49
N LEU A 322 -6.51 -2.91 31.14
CA LEU A 322 -7.01 -3.39 29.85
C LEU A 322 -6.45 -2.55 28.68
N SER A 323 -6.28 -1.24 28.87
CA SER A 323 -5.66 -0.36 27.88
C SER A 323 -4.16 -0.68 27.71
N GLU A 324 -3.46 -0.93 28.79
CA GLU A 324 -2.07 -1.38 28.78
C GLU A 324 -1.92 -2.73 28.05
N LEU A 325 -2.77 -3.72 28.38
CA LEU A 325 -2.79 -5.01 27.69
C LEU A 325 -2.99 -4.85 26.17
N LYS A 326 -3.94 -4.00 25.75
CA LYS A 326 -4.15 -3.70 24.32
C LYS A 326 -2.94 -3.03 23.67
N THR A 327 -2.23 -2.17 24.41
CA THR A 327 -1.00 -1.53 23.93
C THR A 327 0.12 -2.57 23.75
N ARG A 328 0.26 -3.51 24.70
CA ARG A 328 1.20 -4.64 24.59
C ARG A 328 0.89 -5.52 23.38
N TYR A 329 -0.38 -5.89 23.18
CA TYR A 329 -0.80 -6.65 22.01
C TYR A 329 -0.47 -5.93 20.70
N LYS A 330 -0.70 -4.61 20.63
CA LYS A 330 -0.35 -3.82 19.44
C LYS A 330 1.15 -3.90 19.14
N ALA A 331 2.01 -3.81 20.15
CA ALA A 331 3.45 -3.95 19.98
C ALA A 331 3.84 -5.35 19.48
N ILE A 332 3.17 -6.40 19.98
CA ILE A 332 3.36 -7.78 19.49
C ILE A 332 2.92 -7.89 18.01
N ASP A 333 1.77 -7.31 17.65
CA ASP A 333 1.26 -7.32 16.27
C ASP A 333 2.18 -6.57 15.29
N GLU A 334 2.76 -5.45 15.73
CA GLU A 334 3.75 -4.68 14.96
C GLU A 334 5.05 -5.48 14.76
N ALA A 335 5.56 -6.12 15.81
CA ALA A 335 6.73 -7.00 15.74
C ALA A 335 6.48 -8.24 14.86
N HIS A 336 5.30 -8.84 14.99
CA HIS A 336 4.89 -9.97 14.16
C HIS A 336 4.81 -9.57 12.68
N THR A 337 4.18 -8.44 12.39
CA THR A 337 4.12 -7.89 11.03
C THR A 337 5.51 -7.65 10.47
N ALA A 338 6.43 -7.07 11.24
CA ALA A 338 7.80 -6.86 10.80
C ALA A 338 8.54 -8.18 10.51
N ALA A 339 8.34 -9.21 11.35
CA ALA A 339 8.92 -10.53 11.16
C ALA A 339 8.37 -11.25 9.92
N LEU A 340 7.06 -11.18 9.67
CA LEU A 340 6.42 -11.72 8.46
C LEU A 340 7.04 -11.09 7.20
N TRP A 341 7.13 -9.75 7.16
CA TRP A 341 7.72 -9.04 6.03
C TRP A 341 9.21 -9.31 5.85
N ALA A 342 9.97 -9.52 6.92
CA ALA A 342 11.37 -9.95 6.81
C ALA A 342 11.44 -11.33 6.18
N ARG A 343 10.65 -12.28 6.68
CA ARG A 343 10.66 -13.66 6.21
C ARG A 343 10.20 -13.80 4.75
N VAL A 344 9.20 -13.03 4.34
CA VAL A 344 8.73 -13.01 2.95
C VAL A 344 9.79 -12.48 2.01
N ARG A 345 10.57 -11.48 2.43
CA ARG A 345 11.70 -10.98 1.64
C ARG A 345 12.80 -12.02 1.49
N ASP A 346 13.05 -12.84 2.52
CA ASP A 346 14.01 -13.95 2.42
C ASP A 346 13.51 -15.07 1.47
N LEU A 347 12.21 -15.37 1.50
CA LEU A 347 11.60 -16.42 0.68
C LEU A 347 11.34 -16.01 -0.77
N PHE A 348 11.12 -14.71 -0.99
CA PHE A 348 10.86 -14.09 -2.29
C PHE A 348 11.87 -12.97 -2.54
N ASP A 349 13.15 -13.36 -2.58
CA ASP A 349 14.24 -12.43 -2.82
C ASP A 349 14.46 -12.16 -4.30
N TYR A 350 14.87 -10.93 -4.62
CA TYR A 350 15.27 -10.53 -5.96
C TYR A 350 16.22 -9.32 -5.89
N PRO A 351 17.23 -9.26 -6.78
CA PRO A 351 18.20 -8.17 -6.76
C PRO A 351 17.59 -6.87 -7.30
N VAL A 352 18.03 -5.74 -6.76
CA VAL A 352 17.59 -4.39 -7.15
C VAL A 352 18.78 -3.54 -7.56
N PHE A 353 18.72 -2.90 -8.73
CA PHE A 353 19.77 -2.00 -9.19
C PHE A 353 19.61 -0.60 -8.58
N ILE A 354 20.61 -0.10 -7.85
CA ILE A 354 20.55 1.23 -7.23
C ILE A 354 21.70 2.08 -7.76
N ALA A 355 21.39 3.33 -8.14
CA ALA A 355 22.37 4.29 -8.61
C ALA A 355 22.05 5.73 -8.18
N ALA A 356 23.07 6.57 -8.11
CA ALA A 356 22.96 7.99 -7.79
C ALA A 356 23.94 8.81 -8.67
N PRO A 357 23.59 9.07 -9.94
CA PRO A 357 24.43 9.88 -10.82
C PRO A 357 24.67 11.28 -10.25
N LYS A 358 25.83 11.85 -10.52
CA LYS A 358 26.13 13.26 -10.24
C LYS A 358 25.54 14.21 -11.27
N THR A 359 25.40 13.73 -12.51
CA THR A 359 24.94 14.53 -13.65
C THR A 359 23.99 13.74 -14.53
N VAL A 360 22.91 14.38 -14.99
CA VAL A 360 21.83 13.71 -15.75
C VAL A 360 21.47 14.45 -17.05
N GLY A 361 22.37 15.27 -17.59
CA GLY A 361 22.16 15.97 -18.86
C GLY A 361 21.28 17.21 -18.76
N ILE A 362 21.06 17.74 -17.56
CA ILE A 362 20.41 19.03 -17.31
C ILE A 362 21.14 19.79 -16.21
N THR A 363 21.33 21.09 -16.39
CA THR A 363 21.92 21.97 -15.37
C THR A 363 20.85 22.56 -14.45
N SER A 364 21.27 23.22 -13.37
CA SER A 364 20.38 23.95 -12.46
C SER A 364 19.61 25.08 -13.15
N THR A 365 20.14 25.64 -14.23
CA THR A 365 19.50 26.66 -15.08
C THR A 365 18.59 26.07 -16.16
N GLY A 366 18.55 24.74 -16.31
CA GLY A 366 17.74 24.04 -17.31
C GLY A 366 18.42 23.89 -18.67
N GLU A 367 19.71 24.17 -18.78
CA GLU A 367 20.48 23.93 -20.00
C GLU A 367 20.60 22.42 -20.27
N THR A 368 20.45 22.03 -21.54
CA THR A 368 20.55 20.64 -22.03
C THR A 368 21.36 20.62 -23.33
N GLY A 369 21.84 19.45 -23.76
CA GLY A 369 22.56 19.26 -25.03
C GLY A 369 23.98 18.70 -24.86
N ASP A 370 24.74 18.65 -25.96
CA ASP A 370 26.02 17.91 -26.05
C ASP A 370 27.12 18.41 -25.09
N GLY A 371 27.01 19.64 -24.58
CA GLY A 371 27.93 20.22 -23.60
C GLY A 371 27.56 19.95 -22.14
N VAL A 372 26.41 19.35 -21.87
CA VAL A 372 25.91 19.10 -20.50
C VAL A 372 26.23 17.66 -20.11
N ALA A 373 27.05 17.50 -19.07
CA ALA A 373 27.46 16.19 -18.59
C ALA A 373 26.25 15.31 -18.22
N SER A 374 26.30 14.04 -18.62
CA SER A 374 25.28 13.05 -18.29
C SER A 374 25.90 11.69 -18.07
N GLU A 375 25.67 11.14 -16.88
CA GLU A 375 26.08 9.79 -16.51
C GLU A 375 25.05 8.72 -16.91
N LEU A 376 23.86 9.12 -17.37
CA LEU A 376 22.77 8.22 -17.73
C LEU A 376 23.16 7.18 -18.80
N PRO A 377 23.94 7.49 -19.86
CA PRO A 377 24.35 6.47 -20.83
C PRO A 377 25.30 5.41 -20.25
N VAL A 378 26.15 5.79 -19.29
CA VAL A 378 27.04 4.85 -18.57
C VAL A 378 26.21 3.97 -17.66
N LEU A 379 25.28 4.58 -16.91
CA LEU A 379 24.34 3.88 -16.04
C LEU A 379 23.48 2.86 -16.78
N LEU A 380 22.99 3.21 -17.97
CA LEU A 380 22.21 2.30 -18.79
C LEU A 380 23.02 1.07 -19.21
N ARG A 381 24.32 1.23 -19.50
CA ARG A 381 25.21 0.08 -19.78
C ARG A 381 25.38 -0.78 -18.53
N ALA A 382 25.68 -0.18 -17.39
CA ALA A 382 25.80 -0.89 -16.12
C ALA A 382 24.50 -1.65 -15.75
N TYR A 383 23.33 -1.07 -16.00
CA TYR A 383 22.04 -1.73 -15.79
C TYR A 383 21.84 -2.93 -16.72
N ARG A 384 22.25 -2.85 -18.00
CA ARG A 384 22.18 -3.99 -18.94
C ARG A 384 23.11 -5.12 -18.54
N ASP A 385 24.30 -4.79 -18.05
CA ASP A 385 25.24 -5.78 -17.51
C ASP A 385 24.64 -6.45 -16.26
N PHE A 386 23.97 -5.68 -15.41
CA PHE A 386 23.21 -6.18 -14.26
C PHE A 386 22.07 -7.10 -14.68
N GLU A 387 21.20 -6.69 -15.62
CA GLU A 387 20.12 -7.55 -16.13
C GLU A 387 20.67 -8.87 -16.66
N THR A 388 21.73 -8.81 -17.47
CA THR A 388 22.37 -10.01 -18.01
C THR A 388 22.88 -10.92 -16.89
N TRP A 389 23.50 -10.36 -15.85
CA TRP A 389 23.96 -11.13 -14.69
C TRP A 389 22.80 -11.79 -13.92
N VAL A 390 21.68 -11.09 -13.74
CA VAL A 390 20.48 -11.66 -13.09
C VAL A 390 19.91 -12.82 -13.92
N GLU A 391 19.81 -12.67 -15.24
CA GLU A 391 19.30 -13.71 -16.14
C GLU A 391 20.12 -15.01 -16.10
N HIS A 392 21.42 -14.92 -15.82
CA HIS A 392 22.32 -16.07 -15.69
C HIS A 392 22.38 -16.65 -14.26
N GLY A 393 21.44 -16.30 -13.37
CA GLY A 393 21.38 -16.83 -12.01
C GLY A 393 22.35 -16.17 -11.04
N GLY A 394 22.61 -14.87 -11.24
CA GLY A 394 23.51 -14.04 -10.45
C GLY A 394 23.39 -14.29 -8.94
N GLN A 395 24.52 -14.61 -8.31
CA GLN A 395 24.61 -14.89 -6.87
C GLN A 395 25.11 -13.65 -6.13
N PRO A 396 24.43 -13.17 -5.06
CA PRO A 396 24.85 -11.96 -4.33
C PRO A 396 26.33 -11.94 -3.91
N GLU A 397 26.85 -13.10 -3.50
CA GLU A 397 28.26 -13.33 -3.12
C GLU A 397 29.27 -13.11 -4.27
N ALA A 398 28.80 -13.17 -5.52
CA ALA A 398 29.58 -13.05 -6.75
C ALA A 398 29.12 -11.84 -7.60
N THR A 399 28.56 -10.81 -6.96
CA THR A 399 28.11 -9.60 -7.64
C THR A 399 29.30 -8.91 -8.33
N PRO A 400 29.30 -8.78 -9.66
CA PRO A 400 30.35 -8.06 -10.39
C PRO A 400 30.41 -6.60 -9.93
N ASN A 401 31.58 -5.98 -10.01
CA ASN A 401 31.68 -4.53 -9.88
C ASN A 401 31.09 -3.88 -11.14
N PHE A 402 29.76 -3.71 -11.17
CA PHE A 402 29.10 -2.93 -12.21
C PHE A 402 29.68 -1.53 -12.14
N GLN A 403 30.22 -1.02 -13.26
CA GLN A 403 30.74 0.35 -13.31
C GLN A 403 29.58 1.34 -13.24
N VAL A 404 29.05 1.55 -12.03
CA VAL A 404 28.14 2.64 -11.72
C VAL A 404 28.98 3.90 -11.50
N PRO A 405 28.66 5.03 -12.17
CA PRO A 405 29.19 6.33 -11.81
C PRO A 405 28.94 6.57 -10.31
N SER A 406 29.99 6.46 -9.49
CA SER A 406 29.84 6.55 -8.04
C SER A 406 29.60 8.00 -7.64
N ALA A 407 28.64 8.22 -6.74
CA ALA A 407 28.82 9.25 -5.73
C ALA A 407 29.61 8.64 -4.55
N ALA A 408 30.51 9.45 -4.00
CA ALA A 408 31.33 9.17 -2.83
C ALA A 408 30.48 9.05 -1.56
#